data_AF-A0A7V4MZE2-F1
#
_entry.id   AF-A0A7V4MZE2-F1
#
_cell.length_a   1.000
_cell.length_b   1.000
_cell.length_c   1.000
_cell.angle_alpha   90.00
_cell.angle_beta   90.00
_cell.angle_gamma   90.00
#
_symmetry.space_group_name_H-M   'P 1'
#
loop_
_entity.id
_entity.type
_entity.pdbx_description
1 polymer ?
#
loop_
_entity_poly.entity_id
_entity_poly.type
_entity_poly.pdbx_seq_one_letter_code
_entity_poly.pdbx_strand_id
1 'polypeptide(L)'
;MVRKSSPIERGRPSYNLAEFQKAMSEGNCYISGSARQGIMALEFDSRDVVACVAGLAKSNFEKSTPARDKGNWRDVYATVHLGVRVYIKITRSTDGRFVLESFKRNTNED
;
A
#
# COMPACT_ATOMS: atom_id res chain seq x y z
N MET A 1 19.58 28.41 5.87
CA MET A 1 19.82 27.14 5.14
C MET A 1 19.09 26.02 5.87
N VAL A 2 17.85 25.70 5.49
CA VAL A 2 17.09 24.62 6.13
C VAL A 2 17.56 23.31 5.50
N ARG A 3 18.31 22.50 6.25
CA ARG A 3 18.58 21.11 5.86
C ARG A 3 17.23 20.39 5.84
N LYS A 4 16.70 20.08 4.65
CA LYS A 4 15.60 19.11 4.53
C LYS A 4 16.17 17.78 4.98
N SER A 5 15.91 17.39 6.22
CA SER A 5 16.20 16.03 6.68
C SER A 5 15.46 15.06 5.76
N SER A 6 16.20 14.15 5.13
CA SER A 6 15.59 13.05 4.39
C SER A 6 14.58 12.34 5.30
N PRO A 7 13.38 11.99 4.81
CA PRO A 7 12.41 11.28 5.63
C PRO A 7 13.05 9.99 6.16
N ILE A 8 12.84 9.70 7.44
CA ILE A 8 13.31 8.45 8.07
C ILE A 8 12.60 7.28 7.38
N GLU A 9 13.30 6.50 6.57
CA GLU A 9 12.77 5.26 6.00
C GLU A 9 13.12 4.06 6.90
N ARG A 10 12.22 3.08 7.01
CA ARG A 10 12.47 1.81 7.73
C ARG A 10 12.49 0.63 6.76
N GLY A 11 13.45 -0.27 6.95
CA GLY A 11 13.57 -1.54 6.23
C GLY A 11 12.70 -2.68 6.79
N ARG A 12 11.65 -2.36 7.56
CA ARG A 12 10.67 -3.35 8.04
C ARG A 12 9.25 -2.80 7.95
N PRO A 13 8.24 -3.64 7.69
CA PRO A 13 6.84 -3.24 7.74
C PRO A 13 6.48 -2.65 9.11
N SER A 14 5.70 -1.58 9.11
CA SER A 14 5.09 -1.00 10.31
C SER A 14 3.78 -1.70 10.68
N TYR A 15 3.14 -2.39 9.74
CA TYR A 15 1.88 -3.09 9.95
C TYR A 15 2.00 -4.60 9.65
N ASN A 16 1.14 -5.39 10.29
CA ASN A 16 1.05 -6.82 10.02
C ASN A 16 0.34 -7.05 8.68
N LEU A 17 1.07 -7.65 7.72
CA LEU A 17 0.56 -7.93 6.38
C LEU A 17 -0.68 -8.84 6.39
N ALA A 18 -0.70 -9.86 7.26
CA ALA A 18 -1.83 -10.79 7.35
C ALA A 18 -3.11 -10.10 7.86
N GLU A 19 -2.98 -9.15 8.80
CA GLU A 19 -4.12 -8.35 9.25
C GLU A 19 -4.64 -7.44 8.13
N PHE A 20 -3.75 -6.84 7.34
CA PHE A 20 -4.14 -6.03 6.18
C PHE A 20 -4.86 -6.87 5.12
N GLN A 21 -4.32 -8.05 4.80
CA GLN A 21 -4.93 -8.99 3.85
C GLN A 21 -6.33 -9.40 4.31
N LYS A 22 -6.47 -9.76 5.59
CA LYS A 22 -7.76 -10.08 6.19
C LYS A 22 -8.75 -8.91 6.12
N ALA A 23 -8.30 -7.69 6.47
CA ALA A 23 -9.14 -6.51 6.39
C ALA A 23 -9.63 -6.21 4.96
N MET A 24 -8.78 -6.43 3.95
CA MET A 24 -9.17 -6.31 2.54
C MET A 24 -10.19 -7.37 2.13
N SER A 25 -10.00 -8.64 2.51
CA SER A 25 -10.95 -9.72 2.16
C SER A 25 -12.31 -9.56 2.83
N GLU A 26 -12.36 -8.98 4.03
CA GLU A 26 -13.60 -8.74 4.78
C GLU A 26 -14.30 -7.42 4.42
N GLY A 27 -13.71 -6.59 3.54
CA GLY A 27 -14.21 -5.25 3.26
C GLY A 27 -14.01 -4.23 4.39
N ASN A 28 -13.21 -4.58 5.40
CA ASN A 28 -12.85 -3.77 6.57
C ASN A 28 -11.63 -2.86 6.30
N CYS A 29 -11.43 -2.46 5.05
CA CYS A 29 -10.34 -1.58 4.63
C CYS A 29 -10.89 -0.37 3.87
N TYR A 30 -10.43 0.82 4.23
CA TYR A 30 -10.77 2.04 3.49
C TYR A 30 -9.91 2.16 2.24
N ILE A 31 -10.54 2.26 1.07
CA ILE A 31 -9.85 2.53 -0.20
C ILE A 31 -9.91 4.03 -0.47
N SER A 32 -8.75 4.68 -0.50
CA SER A 32 -8.65 6.12 -0.78
C SER A 32 -9.09 6.46 -2.21
N GLY A 33 -9.42 7.73 -2.44
CA GLY A 33 -9.74 8.21 -3.79
C GLY A 33 -8.60 7.98 -4.80
N SER A 34 -7.35 8.19 -4.39
CA SER A 34 -6.18 7.95 -5.24
C SER A 34 -5.96 6.46 -5.53
N ALA A 35 -6.24 5.58 -4.57
CA ALA A 35 -6.19 4.14 -4.81
C ALA A 35 -7.30 3.71 -5.79
N ARG A 36 -8.53 4.22 -5.62
CA ARG A 36 -9.65 3.94 -6.55
C ARG A 36 -9.31 4.36 -7.98
N GLN A 37 -8.76 5.56 -8.17
CA GLN A 37 -8.36 6.04 -9.49
C GLN A 37 -7.31 5.12 -10.14
N GLY A 38 -6.32 4.66 -9.37
CA GLY A 38 -5.30 3.77 -9.91
C GLY A 38 -5.81 2.35 -10.16
N ILE A 39 -6.75 1.84 -9.36
CA ILE A 39 -7.47 0.58 -9.64
C ILE A 39 -8.20 0.68 -10.97
N MET A 40 -8.96 1.76 -11.19
CA MET A 40 -9.67 2.00 -12.45
C MET A 40 -8.71 2.12 -13.64
N ALA A 41 -7.58 2.83 -13.48
CA ALA A 41 -6.57 2.98 -14.52
C ALA A 41 -5.84 1.67 -14.86
N LEU A 42 -5.88 0.68 -13.96
CA LEU A 42 -5.38 -0.66 -14.19
C LEU A 42 -6.45 -1.60 -14.74
N GLU A 43 -7.70 -1.14 -14.88
CA GLU A 43 -8.86 -1.93 -15.30
C GLU A 43 -9.13 -3.14 -14.37
N PHE A 44 -8.75 -3.01 -13.10
CA PHE A 44 -8.96 -4.06 -12.10
C PHE A 44 -10.35 -3.92 -11.45
N ASP A 45 -11.04 -5.04 -11.27
CA ASP A 45 -12.25 -5.11 -10.46
C ASP A 45 -11.92 -5.32 -8.96
N SER A 46 -12.95 -5.38 -8.11
CA SER A 46 -12.75 -5.58 -6.67
C SER A 46 -12.12 -6.93 -6.33
N ARG A 47 -12.38 -7.98 -7.12
CA ARG A 47 -11.82 -9.32 -6.92
C ARG A 47 -10.35 -9.33 -7.31
N ASP A 48 -9.98 -8.66 -8.40
CA ASP A 48 -8.58 -8.50 -8.81
C ASP A 48 -7.77 -7.78 -7.73
N VAL A 49 -8.31 -6.72 -7.14
CA VAL A 49 -7.64 -5.99 -6.05
C VAL A 49 -7.46 -6.85 -4.81
N VAL A 50 -8.50 -7.59 -4.40
CA VAL A 50 -8.41 -8.50 -3.24
C VAL A 50 -7.41 -9.63 -3.51
N ALA A 51 -7.43 -10.22 -4.72
CA ALA A 51 -6.48 -11.27 -5.12
C ALA A 51 -5.04 -10.76 -5.16
N CYS A 52 -4.82 -9.55 -5.69
CA CYS A 52 -3.51 -8.89 -5.70
C CYS A 52 -2.96 -8.71 -4.29
N VAL A 53 -3.78 -8.20 -3.36
CA VAL A 53 -3.37 -8.01 -1.96
C VAL A 53 -3.16 -9.35 -1.25
N ALA A 54 -4.04 -10.33 -1.46
CA ALA A 54 -3.91 -11.66 -0.88
C ALA A 54 -2.61 -12.37 -1.33
N GLY A 55 -2.13 -12.07 -2.54
CA GLY A 55 -0.87 -12.58 -3.06
C GLY A 55 0.39 -11.88 -2.55
N LEU A 56 0.27 -10.80 -1.77
CA LEU A 56 1.44 -10.12 -1.20
C LEU A 56 2.20 -11.02 -0.22
N ALA A 57 3.52 -11.02 -0.38
CA ALA A 57 4.46 -11.66 0.53
C ALA A 57 5.38 -10.62 1.18
N LYS A 58 6.10 -11.05 2.23
CA LYS A 58 7.11 -10.21 2.89
C LYS A 58 8.21 -9.73 1.92
N SER A 59 8.52 -10.52 0.89
CA SER A 59 9.48 -10.17 -0.16
C SER A 59 9.00 -9.04 -1.07
N ASN A 60 7.70 -8.73 -1.10
CA ASN A 60 7.16 -7.60 -1.84
C ASN A 60 7.31 -6.27 -1.09
N PHE A 61 7.73 -6.30 0.18
CA PHE A 61 7.91 -5.08 0.97
C PHE A 61 9.15 -4.32 0.48
N GLU A 62 8.94 -3.05 0.12
CA GLU A 62 9.99 -2.15 -0.32
C GLU A 62 10.54 -1.35 0.86
N LYS A 63 9.65 -0.61 1.54
CA LYS A 63 10.02 0.32 2.61
C LYS A 63 8.82 0.80 3.41
N SER A 64 9.10 1.35 4.58
CA SER A 64 8.12 2.10 5.38
C SER A 64 8.57 3.55 5.52
N THR A 65 7.65 4.50 5.33
CA THR A 65 7.93 5.95 5.41
C THR A 65 6.93 6.65 6.34
N PRO A 66 7.25 7.80 6.96
CA PRO A 66 6.31 8.48 7.84
C PRO A 66 5.07 8.94 7.07
N ALA A 67 3.89 8.73 7.68
CA ALA A 67 2.65 9.33 7.18
C ALA A 67 2.59 10.82 7.55
N ARG A 68 1.60 11.55 7.01
CA ARG A 68 1.34 12.95 7.42
C ARG A 68 0.93 13.01 8.90
N ASP A 69 0.17 12.02 9.34
CA ASP A 69 -0.30 11.94 10.72
C ASP A 69 0.81 11.44 11.63
N LYS A 70 1.08 12.20 12.70
CA LYS A 70 2.19 11.93 13.62
C LYS A 70 2.02 10.55 14.25
N GLY A 71 3.04 9.71 14.09
CA GLY A 71 3.06 8.34 14.63
C GLY A 71 2.59 7.25 13.65
N ASN A 72 1.97 7.64 12.52
CA ASN A 72 1.58 6.71 11.47
C ASN A 72 2.69 6.54 10.41
N TRP A 73 2.63 5.42 9.71
CA TRP A 73 3.59 5.01 8.70
C TRP A 73 2.86 4.62 7.41
N ARG A 74 3.58 4.64 6.30
CA ARG A 74 3.15 4.12 5.02
C ARG A 74 4.04 2.96 4.67
N ASP A 75 3.51 1.75 4.68
CA ASP A 75 4.21 0.58 4.16
C ASP A 75 3.98 0.50 2.67
N VAL A 76 5.08 0.32 1.94
CA VAL A 76 5.12 0.27 0.49
C VAL A 76 5.43 -1.15 0.05
N TYR A 77 4.63 -1.65 -0.88
CA TYR A 77 4.82 -2.95 -1.50
C TYR A 77 4.86 -2.82 -3.02
N ALA A 78 5.67 -3.67 -3.66
CA ALA A 78 5.71 -3.85 -5.11
C ALA A 78 5.51 -5.33 -5.44
N THR A 79 4.57 -5.62 -6.35
CA THR A 79 4.26 -6.99 -6.78
C THR A 79 3.94 -7.02 -8.26
N VAL A 80 3.82 -8.23 -8.82
CA VAL A 80 3.27 -8.44 -10.17
C VAL A 80 1.95 -9.18 -10.02
N HIS A 81 0.88 -8.61 -10.58
CA HIS A 81 -0.44 -9.22 -10.60
C HIS A 81 -1.03 -9.11 -12.01
N LEU A 82 -1.50 -10.23 -12.56
CA LEU A 82 -2.02 -10.32 -13.94
C LEU A 82 -1.05 -9.71 -14.98
N GLY A 83 0.26 -9.95 -14.81
CA GLY A 83 1.31 -9.41 -15.68
C GLY A 83 1.62 -7.92 -15.50
N VAL A 84 0.93 -7.22 -14.59
CA VAL A 84 1.16 -5.80 -14.30
C VAL A 84 1.99 -5.65 -13.03
N ARG A 85 3.07 -4.86 -13.09
CA ARG A 85 3.79 -4.41 -11.87
C ARG A 85 2.89 -3.43 -11.11
N VAL A 86 2.45 -3.79 -9.91
CA VAL A 86 1.58 -2.99 -9.06
C VAL A 86 2.37 -2.46 -7.87
N TYR A 87 2.24 -1.15 -7.67
CA TYR A 87 2.76 -0.43 -6.52
C TYR A 87 1.62 -0.13 -5.55
N ILE A 88 1.79 -0.56 -4.30
CA ILE A 88 0.76 -0.54 -3.26
C ILE A 88 1.31 0.24 -2.05
N LYS A 89 0.54 1.21 -1.54
CA LYS A 89 0.83 1.87 -0.25
C LYS A 89 -0.31 1.66 0.72
N ILE A 90 0.04 1.22 1.92
CA ILE A 90 -0.92 1.02 3.02
C ILE A 90 -0.55 1.91 4.21
N THR A 91 -1.57 2.39 4.91
CA THR A 91 -1.45 3.13 6.17
C THR A 91 -2.58 2.71 7.11
N ARG A 92 -2.60 3.28 8.31
CA ARG A 92 -3.79 3.28 9.17
C ARG A 92 -4.40 4.67 9.27
N SER A 93 -5.72 4.73 9.39
CA SER A 93 -6.44 5.95 9.79
C SER A 93 -6.30 6.19 11.30
N THR A 94 -6.73 7.36 11.75
CA THR A 94 -6.69 7.76 13.17
C THR A 94 -7.55 6.87 14.07
N ASP A 95 -8.60 6.25 13.54
CA ASP A 95 -9.45 5.26 14.23
C ASP A 95 -8.88 3.82 14.18
N GLY A 96 -7.68 3.64 13.63
CA GLY A 96 -6.97 2.37 13.60
C GLY A 96 -7.33 1.43 12.44
N ARG A 97 -8.26 1.80 11.55
CA ARG A 97 -8.60 0.99 10.36
C ARG A 97 -7.47 1.01 9.34
N PHE A 98 -7.37 -0.06 8.56
CA PHE A 98 -6.47 -0.09 7.41
C PHE A 98 -6.96 0.82 6.30
N VAL A 99 -6.01 1.46 5.63
CA VAL A 99 -6.24 2.32 4.47
C VAL A 99 -5.33 1.85 3.33
N LEU A 100 -5.93 1.46 2.21
CA LEU A 100 -5.24 1.36 0.93
C LEU A 100 -5.08 2.79 0.38
N GLU A 101 -3.91 3.39 0.60
CA GLU A 101 -3.62 4.79 0.25
C GLU A 101 -3.31 4.94 -1.24
N SER A 102 -2.63 3.97 -1.85
CA SER A 102 -2.29 3.98 -3.28
C SER A 102 -2.27 2.56 -3.84
N PHE A 103 -2.78 2.42 -5.06
CA PHE A 103 -2.75 1.19 -5.85
C PHE A 103 -2.62 1.60 -7.30
N LYS A 104 -1.44 1.46 -7.92
CA LYS A 104 -1.19 1.96 -9.27
C LYS A 104 -0.10 1.15 -9.96
N ARG A 105 0.03 1.30 -11.29
CA ARG A 105 1.17 0.73 -12.03
C ARG A 105 2.50 1.22 -11.43
N ASN A 106 3.42 0.30 -11.19
CA ASN A 106 4.80 0.63 -10.89
C ASN A 106 5.52 0.97 -12.20
N THR A 107 5.88 2.24 -12.37
CA THR A 107 6.56 2.75 -13.58
C THR A 107 8.07 2.72 -13.47
N ASN A 108 8.63 2.20 -12.38
CA ASN A 108 10.05 1.92 -12.32
C ASN A 108 10.31 0.71 -13.22
N GLU A 109 10.74 1.02 -14.44
CA GLU A 109 11.48 0.10 -15.31
C GLU A 109 12.78 -0.27 -14.58
N ASP A 110 13.13 -1.56 -14.58
CA ASP A 110 14.48 -1.98 -14.17
C ASP A 110 15.51 -1.49 -15.18
#